data_AF-A0A380U205-F1
#
_entry.id   AF-A0A380U205-F1
#
_cell.length_a   1.000
_cell.length_b   1.000
_cell.length_c   1.000
_cell.angle_alpha   90.00
_cell.angle_beta   90.00
_cell.angle_gamma   90.00
#
_symmetry.space_group_name_H-M   'P 1'
#
loop_
_entity.id
_entity.type
_entity.pdbx_description
1 polymer ?
#
loop_
_entity_poly.entity_id
_entity_poly.type
_entity_poly.pdbx_seq_one_letter_code
_entity_poly.pdbx_strand_id
1 'polypeptide(L)'
;MNEVLSVIKEMVFNNSILFNAIFFIIIFNIFLMLSTYIYIKIYKDVFFDLFFGKENGLVFRGAGGDLVVVAYWFLMRYSFEVFSARKTRFPSCKDVLNKPFYMTPNAYKENIDLFKIERNSWLVVNLTSLYITYFLAILFLFYLVFF
;
A
#
# COMPACT_ATOMS: atom_id res chain seq x y z
N MET A 1 -37.56 34.55 -2.79
CA MET A 1 -37.88 33.20 -3.32
C MET A 1 -36.78 32.65 -4.24
N ASN A 2 -36.18 33.48 -5.11
CA ASN A 2 -35.04 33.05 -5.96
C ASN A 2 -33.76 32.70 -5.18
N GLU A 3 -33.41 33.43 -4.10
CA GLU A 3 -32.22 33.13 -3.29
C GLU A 3 -32.32 31.80 -2.53
N VAL A 4 -33.49 31.50 -1.95
CA VAL A 4 -33.70 30.22 -1.25
C VAL A 4 -33.57 29.06 -2.25
N LEU A 5 -34.10 29.21 -3.46
CA LEU A 5 -34.01 28.18 -4.51
C LEU A 5 -32.57 28.03 -5.04
N SER A 6 -31.79 29.11 -5.15
CA SER A 6 -30.38 29.03 -5.56
C SER A 6 -29.53 28.33 -4.50
N VAL A 7 -29.72 28.67 -3.23
CA VAL A 7 -29.03 28.03 -2.10
C VAL A 7 -29.36 26.54 -2.02
N ILE A 8 -30.63 26.15 -2.19
CA ILE A 8 -31.02 24.73 -2.20
C ILE A 8 -30.37 23.99 -3.39
N LYS A 9 -30.33 24.58 -4.59
CA LYS A 9 -29.66 23.96 -5.75
C LYS A 9 -28.16 23.78 -5.53
N GLU A 10 -27.50 24.77 -4.95
CA GLU A 10 -26.07 24.72 -4.64
C GLU A 10 -25.76 23.65 -3.59
N MET A 11 -26.57 23.56 -2.52
CA MET A 11 -26.47 22.49 -1.52
C MET A 11 -26.65 21.09 -2.13
N VAL A 12 -27.63 20.90 -3.04
CA VAL A 12 -27.87 19.61 -3.70
C VAL A 12 -26.71 19.24 -4.65
N PHE A 13 -26.18 20.22 -5.39
CA PHE A 13 -25.07 20.01 -6.31
C PHE A 13 -23.77 19.65 -5.58
N ASN A 14 -23.44 20.37 -4.51
CA ASN A 14 -22.28 20.09 -3.66
C ASN A 14 -22.36 18.69 -3.04
N ASN A 15 -23.50 18.33 -2.46
CA ASN A 15 -23.72 16.99 -1.91
C ASN A 15 -23.58 15.88 -2.96
N SER A 16 -24.04 16.12 -4.19
CA SER A 16 -23.93 15.15 -5.29
C SER A 16 -22.47 14.95 -5.72
N ILE A 17 -21.67 16.01 -5.79
CA ILE A 17 -20.24 15.94 -6.10
C ILE A 17 -19.51 15.17 -5.00
N LEU A 18 -19.77 15.50 -3.73
CA LEU A 18 -19.16 14.82 -2.59
C LEU A 18 -19.46 13.30 -2.63
N PHE A 19 -20.72 12.95 -2.85
CA PHE A 19 -21.14 11.56 -2.88
C PHE A 19 -20.47 10.77 -4.02
N ASN A 20 -20.37 11.37 -5.20
CA ASN A 20 -19.67 10.78 -6.35
C ASN A 20 -18.16 10.61 -6.06
N ALA A 21 -17.53 11.59 -5.41
CA ALA A 21 -16.13 11.51 -5.02
C ALA A 21 -15.89 10.39 -4.00
N ILE A 22 -16.71 10.29 -2.95
CA ILE A 22 -16.64 9.21 -1.95
C ILE A 22 -16.80 7.84 -2.63
N PHE A 23 -17.81 7.70 -3.49
CA PHE A 23 -18.07 6.45 -4.19
C PHE A 23 -16.89 6.03 -5.07
N PHE A 24 -16.29 6.97 -5.80
CA PHE A 24 -15.10 6.70 -6.61
C PHE A 24 -13.90 6.28 -5.74
N ILE A 25 -13.67 6.95 -4.61
CA ILE A 25 -12.61 6.58 -3.66
C ILE A 25 -12.82 5.15 -3.16
N ILE A 26 -14.04 4.78 -2.79
CA ILE A 26 -14.36 3.43 -2.29
C ILE A 26 -14.08 2.38 -3.38
N ILE A 27 -14.60 2.57 -4.59
CA ILE A 27 -14.40 1.63 -5.70
C ILE A 27 -12.92 1.48 -6.02
N PHE A 28 -12.19 2.60 -6.10
CA PHE A 28 -10.77 2.58 -6.39
C PHE A 28 -10.00 1.80 -5.33
N ASN A 29 -10.26 2.02 -4.03
CA ASN A 29 -9.61 1.27 -2.95
C ASN A 29 -9.95 -0.23 -2.96
N ILE A 30 -11.20 -0.60 -3.27
CA ILE A 30 -11.59 -2.01 -3.42
C ILE A 30 -10.82 -2.65 -4.59
N PHE A 31 -10.75 -1.97 -5.74
CA PHE A 31 -10.00 -2.44 -6.90
C PHE A 31 -8.51 -2.63 -6.56
N LEU A 32 -7.90 -1.67 -5.88
CA LEU A 32 -6.52 -1.77 -5.42
C LEU A 32 -6.31 -2.98 -4.51
N MET A 33 -7.13 -3.11 -3.47
CA MET A 33 -7.06 -4.23 -2.54
C MET A 33 -7.15 -5.59 -3.27
N LEU A 34 -8.10 -5.72 -4.20
CA LEU A 34 -8.26 -6.94 -5.01
C LEU A 34 -7.04 -7.20 -5.91
N SER A 35 -6.52 -6.18 -6.58
CA SER A 35 -5.37 -6.31 -7.47
C SER A 35 -4.11 -6.74 -6.70
N THR A 36 -3.86 -6.14 -5.53
CA THR A 36 -2.75 -6.49 -4.65
C THR A 36 -2.92 -7.91 -4.12
N TYR A 37 -4.11 -8.28 -3.67
CA TYR A 37 -4.42 -9.62 -3.19
C TYR A 37 -4.18 -10.70 -4.26
N ILE A 38 -4.72 -10.49 -5.47
CA ILE A 38 -4.54 -11.42 -6.61
C ILE A 38 -3.05 -11.56 -6.95
N TYR A 39 -2.33 -10.45 -7.01
CA TYR A 39 -0.90 -10.48 -7.33
C TYR A 39 -0.09 -11.27 -6.30
N ILE A 40 -0.32 -11.02 -5.01
CA ILE A 40 0.35 -11.75 -3.93
C ILE A 40 0.04 -13.24 -4.00
N LYS A 41 -1.20 -13.60 -4.33
CA LYS A 41 -1.62 -14.99 -4.49
C LYS A 41 -0.94 -15.68 -5.66
N ILE A 42 -0.75 -14.99 -6.79
CA ILE A 42 -0.05 -15.51 -7.98
C ILE A 42 1.45 -15.70 -7.71
N TYR A 43 2.09 -14.70 -7.09
CA TYR A 43 3.54 -14.70 -6.85
C TYR A 43 3.91 -15.12 -5.43
N LYS A 44 3.09 -15.97 -4.81
CA LYS A 44 3.18 -16.34 -3.39
C LYS A 44 4.57 -16.85 -3.00
N ASP A 45 5.17 -17.70 -3.81
CA ASP A 45 6.50 -18.27 -3.53
C ASP A 45 7.62 -17.21 -3.55
N VAL A 46 7.51 -16.19 -4.42
CA VAL A 46 8.46 -15.07 -4.47
C VAL A 46 8.42 -14.26 -3.17
N PHE A 47 7.22 -13.99 -2.66
CA PHE A 47 7.07 -13.26 -1.41
C PHE A 47 7.49 -14.08 -0.19
N PHE A 48 7.27 -15.40 -0.19
CA PHE A 48 7.81 -16.25 0.87
C PHE A 48 9.33 -16.21 0.90
N ASP A 49 9.98 -16.30 -0.27
CA ASP A 49 11.42 -16.23 -0.34
C ASP A 49 11.93 -14.85 0.10
N LEU A 50 11.26 -13.77 -0.34
CA LEU A 50 11.59 -12.41 0.10
C LEU A 50 11.49 -12.23 1.62
N PHE A 51 10.44 -12.73 2.25
CA PHE A 51 10.18 -12.47 3.67
C PHE A 51 10.86 -13.45 4.60
N PHE A 52 10.97 -14.72 4.23
CA PHE A 52 11.42 -15.79 5.12
C PHE A 52 12.64 -16.54 4.58
N GLY A 53 12.91 -16.47 3.29
CA GLY A 53 13.90 -17.31 2.61
C GLY A 53 13.40 -18.73 2.37
N LYS A 54 14.09 -19.47 1.50
CA LYS A 54 13.68 -20.83 1.07
C LYS A 54 13.36 -21.80 2.20
N GLU A 55 14.17 -21.83 3.27
CA GLU A 55 13.99 -22.80 4.36
C GLU A 55 12.87 -22.40 5.32
N ASN A 56 12.84 -21.15 5.81
CA ASN A 56 11.80 -20.71 6.74
C ASN A 56 10.44 -20.48 6.05
N GLY A 57 10.42 -20.25 4.73
CA GLY A 57 9.19 -20.11 3.95
C GLY A 57 8.35 -21.40 3.95
N LEU A 58 8.99 -22.57 3.96
CA LEU A 58 8.31 -23.87 4.06
C LEU A 58 7.62 -24.03 5.43
N VAL A 59 8.29 -23.62 6.50
CA VAL A 59 7.75 -23.67 7.86
C VAL A 59 6.53 -22.74 8.01
N PHE A 60 6.63 -21.49 7.52
CA PHE A 60 5.53 -20.53 7.56
C PHE A 60 4.33 -20.99 6.71
N ARG A 61 4.58 -21.63 5.57
CA ARG A 61 3.54 -22.24 4.73
C ARG A 61 2.81 -23.39 5.46
N GLY A 62 3.54 -24.22 6.19
CA GLY A 62 2.96 -25.31 6.99
C GLY A 62 2.11 -24.83 8.17
N ALA A 63 2.45 -23.66 8.76
CA ALA A 63 1.72 -23.05 9.86
C ALA A 63 0.43 -22.31 9.45
N GLY A 64 0.10 -22.28 8.14
CA GLY A 64 -1.12 -21.62 7.65
C GLY A 64 -1.09 -20.09 7.66
N GLY A 65 0.10 -19.48 7.68
CA GLY A 65 0.23 -18.02 7.74
C GLY A 65 -0.34 -17.29 6.52
N ASP A 66 -1.03 -16.16 6.76
CA ASP A 66 -1.53 -15.29 5.69
C ASP A 66 -0.46 -14.31 5.21
N LEU A 67 0.04 -14.59 4.01
CA LEU A 67 1.09 -13.83 3.37
C LEU A 67 0.62 -12.44 2.90
N VAL A 68 -0.70 -12.25 2.72
CA VAL A 68 -1.27 -10.96 2.33
C VAL A 68 -1.04 -9.90 3.40
N VAL A 69 -1.23 -10.27 4.66
CA VAL A 69 -1.00 -9.38 5.80
C VAL A 69 0.47 -8.96 5.85
N VAL A 70 1.40 -9.92 5.72
CA VAL A 70 2.84 -9.66 5.73
C VAL A 70 3.25 -8.74 4.56
N ALA A 71 2.71 -9.01 3.37
CA ALA A 71 2.97 -8.20 2.18
C ALA A 71 2.44 -6.76 2.31
N TYR A 72 1.29 -6.57 2.95
CA TYR A 72 0.75 -5.23 3.21
C TYR A 72 1.66 -4.43 4.14
N TRP A 73 2.09 -5.04 5.25
CA TRP A 73 3.05 -4.40 6.17
C TRP A 73 4.38 -4.07 5.48
N PHE A 74 4.87 -4.97 4.63
CA PHE A 74 6.05 -4.72 3.82
C PHE A 74 5.86 -3.52 2.88
N LEU A 75 4.74 -3.45 2.16
CA LEU A 75 4.44 -2.33 1.25
C LEU A 75 4.36 -0.98 1.98
N MET A 76 3.72 -0.96 3.16
CA MET A 76 3.67 0.24 4.00
C MET A 76 5.07 0.69 4.42
N ARG A 77 5.91 -0.24 4.91
CA ARG A 77 7.30 0.06 5.25
C ARG A 77 8.09 0.54 4.03
N TYR A 78 7.97 -0.16 2.91
CA TYR A 78 8.66 0.16 1.67
C TYR A 78 8.28 1.55 1.16
N SER A 79 6.99 1.89 1.18
CA SER A 79 6.50 3.22 0.79
C SER A 79 7.07 4.34 1.67
N PHE A 80 7.13 4.10 2.98
CA PHE A 80 7.74 5.04 3.92
C PHE A 80 9.23 5.23 3.63
N GLU A 81 9.96 4.16 3.31
CA GLU A 81 11.39 4.22 2.97
C GLU A 81 11.64 5.03 1.68
N VAL A 82 10.83 4.82 0.65
CA VAL A 82 10.92 5.57 -0.62
C VAL A 82 10.59 7.06 -0.41
N PHE A 83 9.59 7.38 0.41
CA PHE A 83 9.17 8.75 0.67
C PHE A 83 10.12 9.54 1.58
N SER A 84 10.63 8.90 2.64
CA SER A 84 11.40 9.59 3.70
C SER A 84 12.89 9.78 3.36
N ALA A 85 13.39 9.13 2.29
CA ALA A 85 14.64 9.34 1.53
C ALA A 85 15.97 9.62 2.28
N ARG A 86 16.03 9.64 3.62
CA ARG A 86 17.24 10.04 4.36
C ARG A 86 18.15 8.89 4.80
N LYS A 87 17.70 7.63 4.78
CA LYS A 87 18.52 6.41 5.01
C LYS A 87 17.72 5.17 4.61
N THR A 88 18.33 4.23 3.91
CA THR A 88 17.78 2.88 3.68
C THR A 88 17.62 2.21 5.04
N ARG A 89 16.39 1.79 5.41
CA ARG A 89 16.11 1.22 6.74
C ARG A 89 16.05 -0.31 6.71
N PHE A 90 16.08 -0.94 5.55
CA PHE A 90 16.41 -2.36 5.47
C PHE A 90 17.90 -2.54 5.79
N PRO A 91 18.23 -3.32 6.84
CA PRO A 91 19.62 -3.59 7.17
C PRO A 91 20.26 -4.46 6.08
N SER A 92 21.57 -4.29 5.91
CA SER A 92 22.37 -5.22 5.09
C SER A 92 22.52 -6.54 5.82
N CYS A 93 22.69 -7.63 5.09
CA CYS A 93 23.08 -8.92 5.70
C CYS A 93 24.41 -8.86 6.46
N LYS A 94 25.24 -7.84 6.21
CA LYS A 94 26.51 -7.58 6.93
C LYS A 94 26.34 -6.65 8.13
N ASP A 95 25.16 -6.09 8.36
CA ASP A 95 24.92 -5.21 9.50
C ASP A 95 24.90 -6.03 10.80
N VAL A 96 25.82 -5.69 11.72
CA VAL A 96 25.97 -6.37 13.01
C VAL A 96 25.02 -5.79 14.06
N LEU A 97 24.61 -4.52 13.89
CA LEU A 97 23.83 -3.77 14.87
C LEU A 97 22.32 -3.88 14.62
N ASN A 98 21.91 -4.05 13.36
CA ASN A 98 20.50 -4.08 12.97
C ASN A 98 20.14 -5.37 12.24
N LYS A 99 18.97 -5.92 12.55
CA LYS A 99 18.38 -7.06 11.84
C LYS A 99 17.02 -6.69 11.23
N PRO A 100 16.56 -7.41 10.19
CA PRO A 100 15.24 -7.21 9.63
C PRO A 100 14.15 -7.40 10.70
N PHE A 101 12.95 -6.92 10.40
CA PHE A 101 11.84 -7.03 11.31
C PHE A 101 11.46 -8.50 11.50
N TYR A 102 11.03 -8.90 12.70
CA TYR A 102 10.82 -10.31 13.01
C TYR A 102 9.76 -10.98 12.12
N MET A 103 8.77 -10.23 11.62
CA MET A 103 7.75 -10.75 10.70
C MET A 103 8.29 -10.97 9.27
N THR A 104 9.39 -10.33 8.92
CA THR A 104 10.04 -10.42 7.60
C THR A 104 11.55 -10.62 7.77
N PRO A 105 11.99 -11.74 8.38
CA PRO A 105 13.37 -11.96 8.80
C PRO A 105 14.37 -12.00 7.64
N ASN A 106 13.93 -12.22 6.40
CA ASN A 106 14.76 -12.23 5.21
C ASN A 106 14.72 -10.91 4.40
N ALA A 107 14.02 -9.89 4.89
CA ALA A 107 13.95 -8.57 4.23
C ALA A 107 15.22 -7.74 4.43
N TYR A 108 16.37 -8.29 4.02
CA TYR A 108 17.64 -7.58 3.93
C TYR A 108 17.66 -6.70 2.68
N LYS A 109 18.46 -5.63 2.74
CA LYS A 109 18.60 -4.68 1.63
C LYS A 109 18.92 -5.39 0.31
N GLU A 110 19.82 -6.36 0.33
CA GLU A 110 20.25 -7.13 -0.85
C GLU A 110 19.08 -7.90 -1.47
N ASN A 111 18.23 -8.52 -0.65
CA ASN A 111 17.06 -9.28 -1.12
C ASN A 111 15.95 -8.34 -1.63
N ILE A 112 15.78 -7.19 -0.98
CA ILE A 112 14.87 -6.15 -1.46
C ILE A 112 15.33 -5.62 -2.82
N ASP A 113 16.63 -5.40 -3.01
CA ASP A 113 17.17 -4.88 -4.28
C ASP A 113 17.03 -5.92 -5.41
N LEU A 114 17.22 -7.22 -5.13
CA LEU A 114 16.89 -8.30 -6.08
C LEU A 114 15.40 -8.31 -6.42
N PHE A 115 14.52 -8.22 -5.41
CA PHE A 115 13.08 -8.18 -5.64
C PHE A 115 12.65 -6.98 -6.48
N LYS A 116 13.28 -5.81 -6.29
CA LYS A 116 13.03 -4.63 -7.14
C LYS A 116 13.37 -4.93 -8.60
N ILE A 117 14.50 -5.56 -8.89
CA ILE A 117 14.89 -5.88 -10.28
C ILE A 117 13.81 -6.74 -10.96
N GLU A 118 13.29 -7.75 -10.25
CA GLU A 118 12.33 -8.69 -10.83
C GLU A 118 10.88 -8.18 -10.85
N ARG A 119 10.52 -7.28 -9.93
CA ARG A 119 9.12 -6.91 -9.64
C ARG A 119 8.91 -5.40 -9.55
N ASN A 120 9.80 -4.60 -10.15
CA ASN A 120 9.72 -3.14 -10.14
C ASN A 120 8.34 -2.62 -10.57
N SER A 121 7.79 -3.15 -11.66
CA SER A 121 6.50 -2.70 -12.19
C SER A 121 5.38 -2.81 -11.16
N TRP A 122 5.33 -3.90 -10.40
CA TRP A 122 4.32 -4.08 -9.35
C TRP A 122 4.55 -3.13 -8.17
N LEU A 123 5.80 -2.93 -7.77
CA LEU A 123 6.13 -1.96 -6.71
C LEU A 123 5.74 -0.53 -7.11
N VAL A 124 6.04 -0.13 -8.35
CA VAL A 124 5.67 1.19 -8.88
C VAL A 124 4.15 1.36 -8.91
N VAL A 125 3.41 0.36 -9.38
CA VAL A 125 1.94 0.39 -9.41
C VAL A 125 1.39 0.50 -7.98
N ASN A 126 1.85 -0.30 -7.02
CA ASN A 126 1.36 -0.23 -5.64
C ASN A 126 1.72 1.09 -4.97
N LEU A 127 2.94 1.60 -5.16
CA LEU A 127 3.34 2.90 -4.62
C LEU A 127 2.49 4.03 -5.19
N THR A 128 2.34 4.07 -6.52
CA THR A 128 1.50 5.07 -7.19
C THR A 128 0.06 5.01 -6.68
N SER A 129 -0.46 3.79 -6.51
CA SER A 129 -1.80 3.56 -6.00
C SER A 129 -1.98 4.07 -4.56
N LEU A 130 -1.02 3.80 -3.67
CA LEU A 130 -1.00 4.34 -2.31
C LEU A 130 -0.99 5.88 -2.33
N TYR A 131 -0.18 6.50 -3.20
CA TYR A 131 -0.14 7.96 -3.32
C TYR A 131 -1.45 8.56 -3.84
N ILE A 132 -2.08 7.91 -4.83
CA ILE A 132 -3.40 8.34 -5.31
C ILE A 132 -4.41 8.25 -4.17
N THR A 133 -4.42 7.17 -3.39
CA THR A 133 -5.30 7.04 -2.22
C THR A 133 -5.05 8.16 -1.19
N TYR A 134 -3.80 8.47 -0.87
CA TYR A 134 -3.48 9.57 0.05
C TYR A 134 -3.94 10.92 -0.49
N PHE A 135 -3.68 11.19 -1.76
CA PHE A 135 -4.12 12.42 -2.41
C PHE A 135 -5.64 12.58 -2.39
N LEU A 136 -6.37 11.51 -2.73
CA LEU A 136 -7.84 11.47 -2.66
C LEU A 136 -8.36 11.69 -1.24
N ALA A 137 -7.72 11.10 -0.23
CA ALA A 137 -8.09 11.31 1.17
C ALA A 137 -7.85 12.76 1.61
N ILE A 138 -6.75 13.38 1.18
CA ILE A 138 -6.47 14.79 1.45
C ILE A 138 -7.52 15.69 0.77
N LEU A 139 -7.83 15.45 -0.51
CA LEU A 139 -8.88 16.18 -1.22
C LEU A 139 -10.24 16.08 -0.50
N PHE A 140 -10.58 14.89 -0.02
CA PHE A 140 -11.79 14.67 0.76
C PHE A 140 -11.79 15.46 2.08
N LEU A 141 -10.67 15.48 2.81
CA LEU A 141 -10.52 16.29 4.03
C LEU A 141 -10.62 17.78 3.75
N PHE A 142 -9.99 18.28 2.67
CA PHE A 142 -10.13 19.66 2.23
C PHE A 142 -11.59 19.99 1.94
N TYR A 143 -12.30 19.13 1.22
CA TYR A 143 -13.72 19.34 0.96
C TYR A 143 -14.52 19.50 2.26
N LEU A 144 -14.35 18.57 3.22
CA LEU A 144 -15.07 18.61 4.51
C LEU A 144 -14.80 19.86 5.37
N VAL A 145 -13.62 20.48 5.22
CA VAL A 145 -13.24 21.66 6.01
C VAL A 145 -13.79 22.95 5.39
N PHE A 146 -13.87 23.01 4.06
CA PHE A 146 -14.19 24.24 3.33
C PHE A 146 -15.61 24.29 2.75
N PHE A 147 -16.34 23.17 2.73
CA PHE A 147 -17.70 23.05 2.21
C PHE A 147 -18.57 22.24 3.17
#